data_AF-A0A845B4P6-F1
#
_entry.id   AF-A0A845B4P6-F1
#
_cell.length_a   1.000
_cell.length_b   1.000
_cell.length_c   1.000
_cell.angle_alpha   90.00
_cell.angle_beta   90.00
_cell.angle_gamma   90.00
#
_symmetry.space_group_name_H-M   'P 1'
#
loop_
_entity.id
_entity.type
_entity.pdbx_description
1 polymer ?
#
loop_
_entity_poly.entity_id
_entity_poly.type
_entity_poly.pdbx_seq_one_letter_code
_entity_poly.pdbx_strand_id
1 'polypeptide(L)'
;MVVELRPAAFVVTEIPPVSLPFGLRGETHLAAGYVGGDFATAFVDEQAKVDRDFLRFDSGSLRAGAGAWGGAQKGGARLDIGPSASVNVQLRQVPVRLAVDTV
;
A
#
# COMPACT_ATOMS: atom_id res chain seq x y z
N MET A 1 27.76 8.74 23.50
CA MET A 1 26.86 8.32 22.41
C MET A 1 27.57 8.65 21.11
N VAL A 2 28.04 7.64 20.37
CA VAL A 2 28.69 7.87 19.07
C VAL A 2 27.57 7.86 18.02
N VAL A 3 27.56 8.84 17.13
CA VAL A 3 26.61 8.90 16.01
C VAL A 3 27.14 7.97 14.91
N GLU A 4 26.32 7.00 14.48
CA GLU A 4 26.62 6.13 13.34
C GLU A 4 25.82 6.62 12.12
N LEU A 5 26.50 6.80 10.99
CA LEU A 5 25.87 7.13 9.71
C LEU A 5 25.51 5.85 8.97
N ARG A 6 24.23 5.68 8.61
CA ARG A 6 23.72 4.52 7.89
C ARG A 6 23.07 4.96 6.57
N PRO A 7 23.79 4.93 5.44
CA PRO A 7 23.23 5.34 4.16
C PRO A 7 22.16 4.35 3.70
N ALA A 8 21.12 4.85 3.03
CA ALA A 8 20.07 4.01 2.46
C ALA A 8 19.76 4.45 1.03
N ALA A 9 19.50 3.48 0.16
CA ALA A 9 19.00 3.70 -1.19
C ALA A 9 17.84 2.75 -1.44
N PHE A 10 16.80 3.24 -2.10
CA PHE A 10 15.61 2.46 -2.40
C PHE A 10 14.98 2.91 -3.71
N VAL A 11 14.22 2.00 -4.31
CA VAL A 11 13.36 2.24 -5.45
C VAL A 11 11.92 2.01 -5.04
N VAL A 12 11.03 2.77 -5.64
CA VAL A 12 9.59 2.62 -5.45
C VAL A 12 8.93 2.44 -6.81
N THR A 13 7.89 1.64 -6.83
CA THR A 13 6.97 1.56 -7.96
C THR A 13 5.54 1.70 -7.46
N GLU A 14 4.76 2.43 -8.24
CA GLU A 14 3.32 2.57 -8.09
C GLU A 14 2.71 2.17 -9.42
N ILE A 15 1.84 1.16 -9.38
CA ILE A 15 1.04 0.80 -10.55
C ILE A 15 -0.26 1.59 -10.45
N PRO A 16 -0.53 2.49 -11.41
CA PRO A 16 -1.80 3.20 -11.47
C PRO A 16 -2.94 2.18 -11.48
N PRO A 17 -4.07 2.47 -10.83
CA PRO A 17 -5.07 1.44 -10.66
C PRO A 17 -5.63 0.93 -11.99
N VAL A 18 -5.58 -0.39 -12.16
CA VAL A 18 -5.95 -1.07 -13.41
C VAL A 18 -7.36 -1.62 -13.31
N SER A 19 -8.15 -1.46 -14.38
CA SER A 19 -9.44 -2.12 -14.48
C SER A 19 -9.26 -3.61 -14.75
N LEU A 20 -9.95 -4.43 -13.96
CA LEU A 20 -9.96 -5.88 -14.05
C LEU A 20 -11.37 -6.36 -14.47
N PRO A 21 -11.51 -7.62 -14.91
CA PRO A 21 -12.83 -8.20 -15.17
C PRO A 21 -13.78 -8.09 -13.98
N PHE A 22 -15.09 -8.21 -14.25
CA PHE A 22 -16.15 -8.17 -13.23
C PHE A 22 -16.29 -6.85 -12.46
N GLY A 23 -15.76 -5.75 -13.02
CA GLY A 23 -15.80 -4.43 -12.38
C GLY A 23 -14.84 -4.29 -11.20
N LEU A 24 -13.86 -5.19 -11.12
CA LEU A 24 -12.78 -5.10 -10.15
C LEU A 24 -11.73 -4.08 -10.59
N ARG A 25 -10.96 -3.60 -9.63
CA ARG A 25 -9.84 -2.68 -9.81
C ARG A 25 -8.68 -3.19 -8.99
N GLY A 26 -7.50 -3.25 -9.60
CA GLY A 26 -6.25 -3.61 -8.92
C GLY A 26 -5.39 -2.36 -8.69
N GLU A 27 -4.80 -2.24 -7.50
CA GLU A 27 -3.77 -1.25 -7.19
C GLU A 27 -2.59 -1.94 -6.47
N THR A 28 -1.36 -1.51 -6.73
CA THR A 28 -0.19 -2.03 -6.00
C THR A 28 0.94 -1.02 -5.93
N HIS A 29 1.65 -1.08 -4.80
CA HIS A 29 2.80 -0.27 -4.47
C HIS A 29 3.87 -1.20 -3.91
N LEU A 30 5.11 -0.99 -4.31
CA LEU A 30 6.25 -1.76 -3.85
C LEU A 30 7.42 -0.81 -3.64
N ALA A 31 8.06 -0.90 -2.49
CA ALA A 31 9.35 -0.29 -2.21
C ALA A 31 10.36 -1.39 -1.89
N ALA A 32 11.57 -1.26 -2.43
CA ALA A 32 12.66 -2.15 -2.10
C ALA A 32 13.97 -1.37 -2.03
N GLY A 33 14.85 -1.75 -1.13
CA GLY A 33 16.08 -1.00 -0.93
C GLY A 33 17.11 -1.71 -0.08
N TYR A 34 18.15 -0.96 0.26
CA TYR A 34 19.26 -1.41 1.06
C TYR A 34 19.71 -0.32 2.02
N VAL A 35 19.92 -0.69 3.27
CA VAL A 35 20.50 0.15 4.32
C VAL A 35 21.90 -0.37 4.64
N GLY A 36 22.91 0.51 4.66
CA GLY A 36 24.30 0.19 5.00
C GLY A 36 24.63 0.33 6.50
N GLY A 37 25.92 0.18 6.83
CA GLY A 37 26.45 0.20 8.20
C GLY A 37 26.59 -1.20 8.81
N ASP A 38 26.82 -1.29 10.12
CA ASP A 38 27.16 -2.56 10.79
C ASP A 38 26.02 -3.59 10.77
N PHE A 39 24.78 -3.12 10.59
CA PHE A 39 23.58 -3.95 10.44
C PHE A 39 22.97 -3.83 9.05
N ALA A 40 23.82 -3.87 8.03
CA ALA A 40 23.37 -3.70 6.66
C ALA A 40 22.32 -4.75 6.27
N THR A 41 21.26 -4.29 5.61
CA THR A 41 20.11 -5.13 5.26
C THR A 41 19.47 -4.65 3.97
N ALA A 42 19.11 -5.61 3.11
CA ALA A 42 18.09 -5.38 2.11
C ALA A 42 16.72 -5.35 2.80
N PHE A 43 15.78 -4.61 2.21
CA PHE A 43 14.38 -4.63 2.63
C PHE A 43 13.44 -4.57 1.44
N VAL A 44 12.23 -5.06 1.66
CA VAL A 44 11.07 -4.89 0.77
C VAL A 44 9.86 -4.52 1.64
N ASP A 45 9.02 -3.66 1.10
CA ASP A 45 7.71 -3.26 1.66
C ASP A 45 6.72 -3.17 0.51
N GLU A 46 5.58 -3.84 0.64
CA GLU A 46 4.67 -4.08 -0.47
C GLU A 46 3.21 -4.01 -0.05
N GLN A 47 2.39 -3.54 -0.97
CA GLN A 47 0.95 -3.50 -0.86
C GLN A 47 0.33 -3.86 -2.20
N ALA A 48 -0.67 -4.73 -2.19
CA ALA A 48 -1.52 -4.99 -3.34
C ALA A 48 -2.97 -5.04 -2.88
N LYS A 49 -3.88 -4.38 -3.59
CA LYS A 49 -5.32 -4.43 -3.32
C LYS A 49 -6.10 -4.73 -4.57
N VAL A 50 -7.20 -5.45 -4.38
CA VAL A 50 -8.23 -5.64 -5.40
C VAL A 50 -9.57 -5.27 -4.78
N ASP A 51 -10.23 -4.26 -5.34
CA ASP A 51 -11.52 -3.77 -4.86
C ASP A 51 -12.53 -3.59 -5.99
N ARG A 52 -13.78 -3.31 -5.60
CA ARG A 52 -14.83 -2.84 -6.52
C ARG A 52 -15.67 -1.78 -5.81
N ASP A 53 -16.37 -0.99 -6.61
CA ASP A 53 -17.41 -0.11 -6.06
C ASP A 53 -18.54 -0.97 -5.46
N PHE A 54 -18.77 -0.76 -4.17
CA PHE A 54 -19.85 -1.37 -3.41
C PHE A 54 -21.07 -0.46 -3.39
N LEU A 55 -20.87 0.85 -3.18
CA LEU A 55 -21.90 1.88 -3.28
C LEU A 55 -21.34 3.13 -3.96
N ARG A 56 -22.15 3.79 -4.78
CA ARG A 56 -21.85 5.13 -5.34
C ARG A 56 -22.92 6.11 -4.88
N PHE A 57 -22.50 7.34 -4.61
CA PHE A 57 -23.35 8.44 -4.17
C PHE A 57 -22.84 9.76 -4.73
N ASP A 58 -23.64 10.83 -4.66
CA ASP A 58 -23.36 12.08 -5.39
C ASP A 58 -21.99 12.68 -5.09
N SER A 59 -21.52 12.55 -3.84
CA SER A 59 -20.25 13.09 -3.39
C SER A 59 -19.09 12.07 -3.39
N GLY A 60 -19.29 10.83 -3.87
CA GLY A 60 -18.24 9.80 -3.78
C GLY A 60 -18.65 8.34 -4.00
N SER A 61 -17.81 7.44 -3.50
CA SER A 61 -17.99 5.99 -3.60
C SER A 61 -17.42 5.25 -2.40
N LEU A 62 -18.14 4.22 -1.94
CA LEU A 62 -17.63 3.19 -1.06
C LEU A 62 -17.13 2.01 -1.89
N ARG A 63 -15.90 1.60 -1.65
CA ARG A 63 -15.26 0.42 -2.24
C ARG A 63 -14.98 -0.62 -1.18
N ALA A 64 -15.09 -1.88 -1.57
CA ALA A 64 -14.76 -3.02 -0.73
C ALA A 64 -14.05 -4.09 -1.55
N GLY A 65 -13.17 -4.82 -0.88
CA GLY A 65 -12.34 -5.83 -1.52
C GLY A 65 -11.41 -6.50 -0.52
N ALA A 66 -10.24 -6.90 -1.02
CA ALA A 66 -9.19 -7.49 -0.21
C ALA A 66 -7.83 -6.90 -0.60
N GLY A 67 -6.88 -7.01 0.31
CA GLY A 67 -5.50 -6.65 0.06
C GLY A 67 -4.52 -7.59 0.71
N ALA A 68 -3.26 -7.42 0.30
CA ALA A 68 -2.09 -8.02 0.90
C ALA A 68 -1.09 -6.90 1.23
N TRP A 69 -0.48 -6.99 2.40
CA TRP A 69 0.57 -6.10 2.87
C TRP A 69 1.72 -6.97 3.33
N GLY A 70 2.92 -6.65 2.89
CA GLY A 70 4.08 -7.47 3.18
C GLY A 70 5.29 -6.61 3.41
N GLY A 71 6.21 -7.14 4.20
CA GLY A 71 7.52 -6.53 4.30
C GLY A 71 8.52 -7.52 4.85
N ALA A 72 9.74 -7.47 4.34
CA ALA A 72 10.82 -8.34 4.81
C ALA A 72 12.13 -7.57 4.87
N GLN A 73 12.92 -7.89 5.88
CA GLN A 73 14.31 -7.47 6.03
C GLN A 73 15.09 -8.56 6.76
N LYS A 74 16.40 -8.36 6.94
CA LYS A 74 17.23 -9.29 7.70
C LYS A 74 16.65 -9.49 9.11
N GLY A 75 16.29 -10.74 9.41
CA GLY A 75 15.80 -11.15 10.73
C GLY A 75 14.30 -10.99 10.98
N GLY A 76 13.50 -10.54 10.00
CA GLY A 76 12.06 -10.43 10.19
C GLY A 76 11.28 -10.25 8.88
N ALA A 77 10.11 -10.88 8.81
CA ALA A 77 9.16 -10.72 7.72
C ALA A 77 7.73 -10.74 8.26
N ARG A 78 6.83 -10.03 7.57
CA ARG A 78 5.38 -10.05 7.81
C ARG A 78 4.64 -10.15 6.48
N LEU A 79 3.49 -10.80 6.53
CA LEU A 79 2.54 -10.86 5.42
C LEU A 79 1.14 -10.90 6.01
N ASP A 80 0.38 -9.85 5.74
CA ASP A 80 -0.98 -9.64 6.21
C ASP A 80 -1.90 -9.69 4.99
N ILE A 81 -2.95 -10.50 5.04
CA ILE A 81 -3.93 -10.65 3.95
C ILE A 81 -5.32 -10.55 4.56
N GLY A 82 -6.17 -9.71 3.98
CA GLY A 82 -7.53 -9.65 4.45
C GLY A 82 -8.40 -8.59 3.79
N PRO A 83 -9.61 -8.37 4.35
CA PRO A 83 -10.57 -7.42 3.80
C PRO A 83 -10.05 -5.99 3.87
N SER A 84 -10.43 -5.20 2.85
CA SER A 84 -10.18 -3.77 2.78
C SER A 84 -11.46 -3.06 2.35
N ALA A 85 -11.70 -1.88 2.92
CA ALA A 85 -12.76 -0.98 2.48
C ALA A 85 -12.22 0.45 2.41
N SER A 86 -12.69 1.21 1.42
CA SER A 86 -12.34 2.62 1.31
C SER A 86 -13.53 3.49 0.90
N VAL A 87 -13.58 4.68 1.45
CA VAL A 87 -14.52 5.74 1.07
C VAL A 87 -13.73 6.82 0.35
N ASN A 88 -14.11 7.08 -0.89
CA ASN A 88 -13.53 8.13 -1.72
C ASN A 88 -14.58 9.23 -1.88
N VAL A 89 -14.27 10.46 -1.47
CA VAL A 89 -15.20 11.59 -1.50
C VAL A 89 -14.54 12.82 -2.09
N GLN A 90 -15.35 13.62 -2.79
CA GLN A 90 -14.91 14.90 -3.34
C GLN A 90 -15.40 16.03 -2.41
N LEU A 91 -14.50 16.56 -1.58
CA LEU A 91 -14.79 17.70 -0.71
C LEU A 91 -14.46 19.00 -1.46
N ARG A 92 -15.47 19.58 -2.10
CA ARG A 92 -15.31 20.72 -3.03
C ARG A 92 -14.31 20.37 -4.15
N GLN A 93 -13.10 20.93 -4.12
CA GLN A 93 -12.05 20.67 -5.11
C GLN A 93 -10.97 19.70 -4.58
N VAL A 94 -11.15 19.14 -3.39
CA VAL A 94 -10.17 18.27 -2.73
C VAL A 94 -10.66 16.82 -2.74
N PRO A 95 -9.98 15.89 -3.45
CA PRO A 95 -10.25 14.48 -3.33
C PRO A 95 -9.75 13.97 -1.96
N VAL A 96 -10.60 13.23 -1.25
CA VAL A 96 -10.26 12.63 0.05
C VAL A 96 -10.56 11.13 0.00
N ARG A 97 -9.61 10.34 0.50
CA ARG A 97 -9.77 8.89 0.68
C ARG A 97 -9.55 8.52 2.14
N LEU A 98 -10.50 7.77 2.69
CA LEU A 98 -10.32 7.03 3.94
C LEU A 98 -10.34 5.55 3.63
N ALA A 99 -9.41 4.79 4.20
CA ALA A 99 -9.34 3.35 4.04
C ALA A 99 -9.21 2.67 5.41
N VAL A 100 -9.81 1.49 5.52
CA VAL A 100 -9.64 0.57 6.64
C VAL A 100 -9.17 -0.74 6.04
N ASP A 101 -7.99 -1.16 6.46
CA ASP A 101 -7.33 -2.39 6.04
C ASP A 101 -7.25 -3.35 7.23
N THR A 102 -6.95 -4.61 6.94
CA THR A 102 -6.74 -5.61 7.99
C THR A 102 -5.41 -5.34 8.70
N VAL A 103 -5.33 -5.68 9.99
CA VAL A 103 -4.17 -5.45 10.87
C VAL A 103 -3.17 -6.59 10.75
#